data_AF-A0A366DJ70-F1
#
_entry.id   AF-A0A366DJ70-F1
#
_cell.length_a   1.000
_cell.length_b   1.000
_cell.length_c   1.000
_cell.angle_alpha   90.00
_cell.angle_beta   90.00
_cell.angle_gamma   90.00
#
_symmetry.space_group_name_H-M   'P 1'
#
loop_
_entity.id
_entity.type
_entity.pdbx_description
1 polymer ?
#
loop_
_entity_poly.entity_id
_entity_poly.type
_entity_poly.pdbx_seq_one_letter_code
_entity_poly.pdbx_strand_id
1 'polypeptide(L)' 'MNITRISPRPNEADVHLSVFLHGIRLDFTACLTAALVFARDHQRRHYVDAVEISLSRSIFRRLPNERLYLEP' A
#
# COMPACT_ATOMS: atom_id res chain seq x y z
N MET A 1 12.87 -10.93 -11.11
CA MET A 1 11.96 -10.01 -10.38
C MET A 1 12.54 -9.78 -8.99
N ASN A 2 13.22 -8.66 -8.76
CA ASN A 2 13.74 -8.32 -7.43
C ASN A 2 12.58 -7.85 -6.55
N ILE A 3 12.12 -8.73 -5.66
CA ILE A 3 11.18 -8.37 -4.61
C ILE A 3 11.96 -7.54 -3.61
N THR A 4 11.99 -6.21 -3.75
CA THR A 4 12.63 -5.34 -2.76
C THR A 4 11.84 -5.46 -1.46
N ARG A 5 12.35 -6.22 -0.49
CA ARG A 5 11.78 -6.36 0.86
C ARG A 5 11.87 -5.09 1.69
N ILE A 6 12.77 -4.18 1.32
CA ILE A 6 13.15 -3.01 2.12
C ILE A 6 12.20 -1.85 1.83
N SER A 7 11.65 -1.26 2.90
CA SER A 7 10.83 -0.05 2.83
C SER A 7 11.60 1.10 2.19
N PRO A 8 10.99 1.88 1.27
CA PRO A 8 11.58 3.10 0.75
C PRO A 8 11.65 4.23 1.80
N ARG A 9 10.88 4.11 2.90
CA ARG A 9 10.97 4.99 4.07
C ARG A 9 11.14 4.15 5.33
N PRO A 10 12.36 3.70 5.66
CA PRO A 10 12.61 2.78 6.77
C PRO A 10 12.34 3.38 8.15
N ASN A 11 12.26 4.72 8.25
CA ASN A 11 11.96 5.43 9.48
C ASN A 11 10.45 5.52 9.78
N GLU A 12 9.60 5.07 8.86
CA GLU A 12 8.16 5.02 9.02
C GLU A 12 7.70 3.59 9.31
N ALA A 13 6.57 3.47 10.01
CA ALA A 13 5.95 2.18 10.24
C ALA A 13 5.46 1.57 8.92
N ASP A 14 5.68 0.27 8.77
CA ASP A 14 4.98 -0.54 7.80
C ASP A 14 3.54 -0.76 8.28
N VAL A 15 2.59 -0.54 7.38
CA VAL A 15 1.16 -0.76 7.58
C VAL A 15 0.65 -1.83 6.63
N HIS A 16 -0.44 -2.47 7.01
CA HIS A 16 -1.17 -3.38 6.15
C HIS A 16 -2.13 -2.57 5.27
N LEU A 17 -1.98 -2.73 3.97
CA LEU A 17 -2.79 -2.11 2.92
C LEU A 17 -3.61 -3.20 2.23
N SER A 18 -4.93 -3.13 2.36
CA SER A 18 -5.87 -4.03 1.66
C SER A 18 -6.57 -3.26 0.54
N VAL A 19 -6.46 -3.77 -0.68
CA VAL A 19 -7.04 -3.17 -1.89
C VAL A 19 -8.13 -4.09 -2.44
N PHE A 20 -9.33 -3.55 -2.60
CA PHE A 20 -10.45 -4.26 -3.21
C PHE A 20 -10.61 -3.82 -4.66
N LEU A 21 -10.50 -4.76 -5.59
CA LEU A 21 -10.60 -4.53 -7.03
C LEU A 21 -11.50 -5.59 -7.67
N HIS A 22 -12.67 -5.16 -8.14
CA HIS A 22 -13.69 -6.02 -8.75
C HIS A 22 -14.02 -7.25 -7.89
N GLY A 23 -14.16 -7.04 -6.58
CA GLY A 23 -14.41 -8.11 -5.61
C GLY A 23 -13.20 -8.96 -5.22
N ILE A 24 -12.02 -8.70 -5.77
CA ILE A 24 -10.77 -9.34 -5.37
C ILE A 24 -10.10 -8.51 -4.27
N ARG A 25 -9.73 -9.16 -3.16
CA ARG A 25 -8.94 -8.56 -2.09
C ARG A 25 -7.45 -8.83 -2.32
N LEU A 26 -6.64 -7.79 -2.27
CA LEU A 26 -5.19 -7.83 -2.39
C LEU A 26 -4.55 -7.19 -1.17
N ASP A 27 -3.81 -7.98 -0.38
CA ASP A 27 -3.17 -7.51 0.85
C ASP A 27 -1.67 -7.27 0.64
N PHE A 28 -1.19 -6.10 1.08
CA PHE A 28 0.19 -5.66 0.98
C PHE A 28 0.71 -5.08 2.28
N THR A 29 2.03 -5.00 2.37
CA THR A 29 2.73 -4.14 3.34
C THR A 29 3.29 -2.92 2.61
N ALA A 30 3.14 -1.73 3.19
CA ALA A 30 3.73 -0.49 2.68
C ALA A 30 4.12 0.43 3.83
N CYS A 31 5.07 1.34 3.63
CA CYS A 31 5.31 2.42 4.57
C CYS A 31 4.08 3.32 4.66
N LEU A 32 3.88 3.95 5.82
CA LEU A 32 2.72 4.78 6.09
C LEU A 32 2.48 5.83 5.00
N THR A 33 3.50 6.55 4.56
CA THR A 33 3.35 7.55 3.49
C THR A 33 2.82 6.94 2.20
N ALA A 34 3.41 5.83 1.75
CA ALA A 34 2.99 5.17 0.50
C ALA A 34 1.55 4.67 0.57
N ALA A 35 1.13 4.10 1.69
CA ALA A 35 -0.25 3.66 1.88
C ALA A 35 -1.25 4.82 1.81
N LEU A 36 -0.93 5.96 2.45
CA LEU A 36 -1.79 7.15 2.45
C LEU A 36 -1.91 7.81 1.09
N VAL A 37 -0.79 7.97 0.38
CA VAL A 37 -0.77 8.53 -0.98
C VAL A 37 -1.50 7.61 -1.94
N PHE A 38 -1.24 6.29 -1.89
CA PHE A 38 -1.97 5.30 -2.70
C PHE A 38 -3.48 5.40 -2.50
N ALA A 39 -3.95 5.41 -1.25
CA ALA A 39 -5.37 5.50 -0.94
C ALA A 39 -6.01 6.79 -1.49
N ARG A 40 -5.32 7.92 -1.34
CA ARG A 40 -5.78 9.22 -1.88
C ARG A 40 -5.86 9.20 -3.40
N ASP A 41 -4.83 8.71 -4.08
CA ASP A 41 -4.79 8.66 -5.54
C ASP A 41 -5.90 7.78 -6.10
N HIS A 42 -6.15 6.64 -5.45
CA HIS A 42 -7.20 5.72 -5.84
C HIS A 42 -8.61 6.25 -5.56
N GLN A 43 -8.82 6.98 -4.46
CA GLN A 43 -10.07 7.69 -4.20
C GLN A 43 -10.40 8.71 -5.29
N ARG A 44 -9.38 9.40 -5.84
CA ARG A 44 -9.58 10.40 -6.91
C ARG A 44 -9.91 9.78 -8.26
N ARG A 45 -9.43 8.57 -8.52
CA ARG A 45 -9.54 7.94 -9.85
C ARG A 45 -10.64 6.88 -9.96
N HIS A 46 -11.32 6.53 -8.86
CA HIS A 46 -12.43 5.56 -8.81
C HIS A 46 -12.12 4.17 -9.43
N TYR A 47 -10.85 3.77 -9.50
CA TYR A 47 -10.44 2.49 -10.11
C TYR A 47 -10.57 1.29 -9.19
N VAL A 48 -10.66 1.50 -7.88
CA VAL A 48 -10.76 0.43 -6.86
C VAL A 48 -12.05 0.61 -6.09
N ASP A 49 -12.63 -0.52 -5.69
CA ASP A 49 -13.90 -0.54 -4.97
C ASP A 49 -13.72 0.00 -3.55
N ALA A 50 -12.60 -0.34 -2.91
CA ALA A 50 -12.23 0.14 -1.58
C ALA A 50 -10.72 -0.01 -1.30
N VAL A 51 -10.22 0.80 -0.36
CA VAL A 51 -8.89 0.68 0.22
C VAL A 51 -8.99 0.75 1.74
N GLU A 52 -8.38 -0.20 2.43
CA GLU A 52 -8.30 -0.24 3.89
C GLU A 52 -6.83 -0.20 4.35
N ILE A 53 -6.55 0.60 5.37
CA ILE A 53 -5.22 0.70 5.99
C ILE A 53 -5.36 0.30 7.45
N SER A 54 -4.55 -0.65 7.90
CA SER A 54 -4.52 -1.08 9.30
C SER A 54 -3.09 -1.20 9.81
N LEU A 55 -2.92 -1.03 11.13
CA LEU A 55 -1.64 -1.24 11.81
C LEU A 55 -1.36 -2.72 12.09
N SER A 56 -2.13 -3.64 11.49
CA SER A 56 -1.97 -5.07 11.73
C SER A 56 -0.59 -5.54 11.26
N ARG A 57 0.13 -6.26 12.12
CA ARG A 57 1.45 -6.81 11.81
C ARG A 57 1.31 -8.21 11.22
N SER A 58 0.81 -8.27 9.99
CA SER A 58 0.84 -9.48 9.18
C SER A 58 1.91 -9.35 8.10
N ILE A 59 2.59 -10.46 7.79
CA ILE A 59 3.66 -10.48 6.79
C ILE A 59 3.01 -10.63 5.41
N PHE A 60 2.75 -9.51 4.75
CA PHE A 60 2.28 -9.47 3.36
C PHE A 60 3.43 -9.18 2.40
N ARG A 61 3.17 -9.32 1.10
CA ARG A 61 4.13 -8.84 0.09
C ARG A 61 4.18 -7.32 0.12
N ARG A 62 5.36 -6.74 -0.07
CA ARG A 62 5.49 -5.28 -0.16
C ARG A 62 4.74 -4.75 -1.39
N LEU A 63 4.11 -3.59 -1.26
CA LEU A 63 3.37 -2.94 -2.34
C LEU A 63 4.29 -2.81 -3.59
N PRO A 64 3.86 -3.34 -4.75
CA PRO A 64 4.62 -3.16 -5.98
C PRO A 64 4.78 -1.68 -6.33
N ASN A 65 5.98 -1.29 -6.75
CA ASN A 65 6.31 0.10 -7.10
C ASN A 65 5.98 1.12 -5.99
N GLU A 66 6.07 0.72 -4.73
CA GLU A 66 5.79 1.57 -3.56
C GLU A 66 6.44 2.97 -3.62
N ARG A 67 7.63 3.07 -4.24
CA ARG A 67 8.36 4.33 -4.44
C ARG A 67 7.61 5.38 -5.28
N LEU A 68 6.59 4.98 -6.03
CA LEU A 68 5.73 5.92 -6.78
C LEU A 68 4.80 6.74 -5.87
N TYR A 69 4.63 6.31 -4.62
CA TYR A 69 3.67 6.90 -3.69
C TYR A 69 4.36 7.63 -2.53
N LEU A 70 5.57 8.16 -2.75
CA LEU A 70 6.32 8.86 -1.70
C LEU A 70 5.95 10.34 -1.56
N GLU A 71 5.16 10.87 -2.49
CA GLU A 71 4.75 12.27 -2.55
C GLU A 71 3.25 12.35 -2.84
N PRO A 72 2.51 13.27 -2.20
CA PRO A 72 1.04 13.38 -2.28
C PRO A 72 0.48 14.01 -3.56
#